data_AF-A0A497D1T0-F1
#
_entry.id   AF-A0A497D1T0-F1
#
_cell.length_a   1.000
_cell.length_b   1.000
_cell.length_c   1.000
_cell.angle_alpha   90.00
_cell.angle_beta   90.00
_cell.angle_gamma   90.00
#
_symmetry.space_group_name_H-M   'P 1'
#
loop_
_entity.id
_entity.type
_entity.pdbx_description
1 polymer ?
#
loop_
_entity_poly.entity_id
_entity_poly.type
_entity_poly.pdbx_seq_one_letter_code
_entity_poly.pdbx_strand_id
1 'polypeptide(L)' 'MTTVKDNIHSYDTATFGSGCFWCSEAIFSLVDGVISVLPGYSGGEEPNPTYELICTGTT' A
#
# COMPACT_ATOMS: atom_id res chain seq x y z
N MET A 1 -0.61 -32.12 -12.99
CA MET A 1 -1.11 -30.77 -12.65
C MET A 1 -0.77 -30.56 -11.20
N THR A 2 0.37 -29.93 -10.93
CA THR A 2 0.95 -29.88 -9.59
C THR A 2 0.28 -28.78 -8.79
N THR A 3 -0.48 -29.17 -7.76
CA THR A 3 -1.04 -28.28 -6.75
C THR A 3 0.12 -27.62 -5.99
N VAL A 4 0.30 -26.31 -6.18
CA VAL A 4 1.21 -25.49 -5.38
C VAL A 4 0.74 -25.52 -3.93
N LYS A 5 1.64 -25.91 -3.01
CA LYS A 5 1.43 -25.83 -1.57
C LYS A 5 1.45 -24.36 -1.17
N ASP A 6 0.29 -23.81 -0.83
CA ASP A 6 0.19 -22.53 -0.14
C ASP A 6 0.84 -22.65 1.24
N ASN A 7 2.06 -22.14 1.40
CA ASN A 7 2.64 -21.90 2.71
C ASN A 7 1.80 -20.80 3.38
N ILE A 8 0.98 -21.18 4.36
CA ILE A 8 0.20 -20.26 5.18
C ILE A 8 1.17 -19.45 6.06
N HIS A 9 1.70 -18.37 5.51
CA HIS A 9 2.25 -17.28 6.31
C HIS A 9 1.10 -16.29 6.53
N SER A 10 0.60 -16.19 7.77
CA SER A 10 -0.28 -15.09 8.15
C SER A 10 0.56 -13.83 8.25
N TYR A 11 0.37 -12.92 7.30
CA TYR A 11 0.97 -11.60 7.32
C TYR A 11 -0.04 -10.59 7.84
N ASP A 12 0.39 -9.74 8.77
CA ASP A 12 -0.42 -8.63 9.23
C ASP A 12 -0.29 -7.43 8.28
N THR A 13 -1.38 -6.67 8.16
CA THR A 13 -1.43 -5.46 7.32
C THR A 13 -1.51 -4.23 8.21
N ALA A 14 -0.67 -3.22 7.92
CA ALA A 14 -0.70 -1.92 8.59
C ALA A 14 -0.73 -0.81 7.53
N THR A 15 -1.54 0.23 7.77
CA THR A 15 -1.69 1.38 6.87
C THR A 15 -1.07 2.62 7.51
N PHE A 16 -0.18 3.29 6.80
CA PHE A 16 0.51 4.49 7.28
C PHE A 16 0.21 5.70 6.39
N GLY A 17 -0.29 6.78 6.98
CA GLY A 17 -0.44 8.08 6.32
C GLY A 17 0.79 8.95 6.60
N SER A 18 1.75 8.99 5.68
CA SER A 18 3.00 9.76 5.86
C SER A 18 3.36 10.53 4.59
N GLY A 19 3.01 11.83 4.56
CA GLY A 19 3.46 12.79 3.55
C GLY A 19 3.55 12.25 2.10
N CYS A 20 4.72 12.41 1.48
CA CYS A 20 4.98 11.86 0.14
C CYS A 20 5.20 10.35 0.22
N PHE A 21 4.29 9.59 -0.38
CA PHE A 21 4.30 8.12 -0.35
C PHE A 21 5.57 7.50 -0.95
N TRP A 22 6.25 8.17 -1.90
CA TRP A 22 7.50 7.66 -2.48
C TRP A 22 8.64 7.52 -1.47
N CYS A 23 8.72 8.41 -0.48
CA CYS A 23 9.77 8.33 0.53
C CYS A 23 9.48 7.21 1.53
N SER A 24 8.21 7.06 1.92
CA SER A 24 7.80 6.08 2.92
C SER A 24 7.84 4.66 2.37
N GLU A 25 7.40 4.47 1.12
CA GLU A 25 7.46 3.18 0.44
C GLU A 25 8.87 2.61 0.39
N ALA A 26 9.84 3.45 -0.01
CA ALA A 26 11.25 3.05 -0.09
C ALA A 26 11.82 2.63 1.27
N ILE A 27 11.44 3.31 2.36
CA ILE A 27 11.88 2.96 3.71
C ILE A 27 11.27 1.63 4.15
N PHE A 28 9.97 1.43 3.98
CA PHE A 28 9.30 0.19 4.38
C PHE A 28 9.75 -1.01 3.55
N SER A 29 10.07 -0.82 2.27
CA SER A 29 10.60 -1.90 1.42
C SER A 29 11.98 -2.39 1.84
N LEU A 30 12.73 -1.61 2.63
CA LEU A 30 14.04 -1.99 3.16
C LEU A 30 13.98 -2.65 4.55
N VAL A 31 12.78 -2.74 5.15
CA VAL A 31 12.61 -3.34 6.48
C VAL A 31 12.54 -4.86 6.35
N ASP A 32 13.46 -5.55 7.02
CA ASP A 32 13.46 -7.02 7.08
C ASP A 32 12.14 -7.55 7.65
N GLY A 33 11.48 -8.43 6.88
CA GLY A 33 10.18 -9.01 7.22
C GLY A 33 8.99 -8.35 6.53
N VAL A 34 9.18 -7.23 5.82
CA VAL A 34 8.15 -6.66 4.95
C VAL A 34 8.13 -7.44 3.63
N ILE A 35 6.97 -8.00 3.29
CA ILE A 35 6.78 -8.81 2.08
C ILE A 35 6.37 -7.94 0.90
N SER A 36 5.56 -6.91 1.14
CA SER A 36 5.07 -6.01 0.12
C SER A 36 4.71 -4.65 0.73
N VAL A 37 4.88 -3.61 -0.08
CA VAL A 37 4.44 -2.24 0.22
C VAL A 37 3.64 -1.76 -0.98
N LEU A 38 2.49 -1.13 -0.74
CA LEU A 38 1.61 -0.62 -1.78
C LEU A 38 1.28 0.85 -1.49
N PRO A 39 1.66 1.79 -2.38
CA PRO A 39 1.23 3.18 -2.25
C PRO A 39 -0.24 3.30 -2.66
N GLY A 40 -0.98 4.16 -1.96
CA GLY A 40 -2.39 4.37 -2.23
C GLY A 40 -2.96 5.56 -1.47
N TYR A 41 -4.22 5.88 -1.76
CA TYR A 41 -4.95 6.97 -1.13
C TYR A 41 -6.00 6.39 -0.19
N SER A 42 -6.13 6.99 0.99
CA SER A 42 -7.09 6.58 2.01
C SER A 42 -7.55 7.79 2.80
N GLY A 43 -8.80 7.76 3.30
CA GLY A 43 -9.38 8.84 4.11
C GLY A 43 -10.13 9.94 3.34
N GLY A 44 -10.31 9.82 2.02
CA GLY A 44 -11.17 10.70 1.21
C GLY A 44 -12.61 10.18 1.08
N GLU A 45 -13.51 10.99 0.54
CA GLU A 45 -14.93 10.62 0.34
C GLU A 45 -15.18 9.88 -0.99
N GLU A 46 -14.27 10.00 -1.97
CA GLU A 46 -14.42 9.39 -3.28
C GLU A 46 -14.07 7.89 -3.29
N PRO A 47 -14.95 7.00 -3.78
CA PRO A 47 -14.63 5.59 -3.99
C PRO A 47 -13.71 5.40 -5.21
N ASN A 48 -12.47 4.94 -4.98
CA ASN A 48 -11.44 4.68 -6.00
C ASN A 48 -10.89 5.96 -6.69
N PRO A 49 -10.26 6.87 -5.93
CA PRO A 49 -9.74 8.11 -6.50
C PRO A 49 -8.58 7.80 -7.47
N THR A 50 -8.56 8.48 -8.61
CA THR A 50 -7.39 8.44 -9.50
C THR A 50 -6.36 9.47 -9.06
N TYR A 51 -5.11 9.27 -9.47
CA TYR A 51 -4.01 10.20 -9.18
C TYR A 51 -4.34 11.64 -9.60
N GLU A 52 -4.97 11.81 -10.78
CA GLU A 52 -5.35 13.12 -11.28
C GLU A 52 -6.37 13.82 -10.37
N LEU A 53 -7.31 13.06 -9.79
CA LEU A 53 -8.35 13.60 -8.91
C LEU A 53 -7.77 14.06 -7.57
N ILE A 54 -6.82 13.31 -7.01
CA ILE A 54 -6.13 13.72 -5.77
C ILE A 54 -5.31 15.00 -5.99
N CYS A 55 -4.68 15.13 -7.17
CA CYS A 55 -3.93 16.35 -7.50
C CYS A 55 -4.81 17.60 -7.64
N THR A 56 -6.13 17.49 -7.85
CA THR A 56 -7.02 18.65 -7.87
C THR A 56 -7.42 19.14 -6.47
N GLY A 57 -7.13 18.37 -5.42
CA GLY A 57 -7.40 18.76 -4.02
C GLY A 57 -8.89 18.78 -3.64
N THR A 58 -9.77 18.19 -4.45
CA THR A 58 -11.23 18.17 -4.25
C THR A 58 -11.77 16.84 -3.70
N THR A 59 -10.89 15.95 -3.26
CA THR A 59 -11.15 14.58 -2.78
C THR A 59 -11.30 14.48 -1.27
#